data_AF-A0A4P5VFF9-F1
#
_entry.id   AF-A0A4P5VFF9-F1
#
_cell.length_a   1.000
_cell.length_b   1.000
_cell.length_c   1.000
_cell.angle_alpha   90.00
_cell.angle_beta   90.00
_cell.angle_gamma   90.00
#
_symmetry.space_group_name_H-M   'P 1'
#
loop_
_entity.id
_entity.type
_entity.pdbx_description
1 polymer ?
#
loop_
_entity_poly.entity_id
_entity_poly.type
_entity_poly.pdbx_seq_one_letter_code
_entity_poly.pdbx_strand_id
1 'polypeptide(L)'
;MPVHPAPPMRVLPIHLRRLLPGMLGLALSAGAAASLANPAQAIDPPGAKAAQVYCFMRSNGNNHEVSWAAAYGVVKQTSGVFKPPPERAAVLITEAVVYNSASFPDCARYLGDIYSRRVNRGALGTPDGTGSPGAAAGAATPGAAMPYPR
;
A
#
# COMPACT_ATOMS: atom_id res chain seq x y z
N MET A 1 28.06 5.20 -38.56
CA MET A 1 28.30 3.88 -37.92
C MET A 1 29.50 3.20 -38.60
N PRO A 2 30.75 3.46 -38.17
CA PRO A 2 31.91 2.71 -38.68
C PRO A 2 32.14 1.45 -37.82
N VAL A 3 32.10 0.29 -38.47
CA VAL A 3 32.42 -1.03 -37.89
C VAL A 3 33.93 -1.22 -37.99
N HIS A 4 34.63 -1.30 -36.85
CA HIS A 4 36.04 -1.64 -36.80
C HIS A 4 36.25 -3.17 -36.75
N PRO A 5 37.18 -3.73 -37.54
CA PRO A 5 37.53 -5.15 -37.50
C PRO A 5 38.51 -5.49 -36.36
N ALA A 6 38.36 -6.68 -35.78
CA ALA A 6 39.21 -7.22 -34.73
C ALA A 6 40.55 -7.77 -35.26
N PRO A 7 41.68 -7.60 -34.53
CA PRO A 7 42.95 -8.26 -34.84
C PRO A 7 43.13 -9.64 -34.17
N PRO A 8 44.02 -10.51 -34.72
CA PRO A 8 44.04 -11.96 -34.49
C PRO A 8 44.77 -12.45 -33.23
N MET A 9 44.38 -13.66 -32.81
CA MET A 9 44.99 -14.46 -31.74
C MET A 9 46.47 -14.74 -31.99
N ARG A 10 47.30 -14.50 -30.95
CA ARG A 10 48.67 -15.00 -30.85
C ARG A 10 48.75 -16.06 -29.76
N VAL A 11 49.06 -17.28 -30.17
CA VAL A 11 49.47 -18.39 -29.32
C VAL A 11 50.97 -18.29 -29.08
N LEU A 12 51.43 -18.42 -27.84
CA LEU A 12 52.84 -18.70 -27.48
C LEU A 12 52.88 -19.40 -26.09
N PRO A 13 53.98 -20.05 -25.70
CA PRO A 13 54.02 -21.49 -25.47
C PRO A 13 54.15 -21.86 -23.99
N ILE A 14 53.91 -23.14 -23.74
CA ILE A 14 54.09 -23.83 -22.47
C ILE A 14 55.57 -23.85 -22.11
N HIS A 15 55.98 -23.04 -21.12
CA HIS A 15 57.23 -23.22 -20.40
C HIS A 15 56.97 -23.73 -18.98
N LEU A 16 57.03 -25.06 -18.90
CA LEU A 16 57.16 -25.86 -17.70
C LEU A 16 58.58 -25.68 -17.11
N ARG A 17 58.70 -25.12 -15.90
CA ARG A 17 59.70 -25.47 -14.87
C ARG A 17 59.48 -24.60 -13.62
N ARG A 18 58.84 -25.19 -12.60
CA ARG A 18 59.46 -25.60 -11.32
C ARG A 18 60.06 -24.43 -10.54
N LEU A 19 59.44 -24.11 -9.41
CA LEU A 19 59.99 -24.20 -8.04
C LEU A 19 58.85 -23.93 -7.04
N LEU A 20 58.41 -24.98 -6.32
CA LEU A 20 57.63 -24.90 -5.07
C LEU A 20 58.53 -24.32 -3.94
N PRO A 21 58.03 -24.06 -2.72
CA PRO A 21 56.77 -23.48 -2.24
C PRO A 21 57.06 -22.35 -1.20
N GLY A 22 56.13 -21.46 -0.90
CA GLY A 22 56.35 -20.55 0.24
C GLY A 22 55.26 -19.51 0.45
N MET A 23 54.75 -19.49 1.68
CA MET A 23 53.89 -18.47 2.27
C MET A 23 52.41 -18.55 1.88
N LEU A 24 51.77 -19.52 2.54
CA LEU A 24 50.40 -19.46 3.05
C LEU A 24 50.14 -18.09 3.73
N GLY A 25 49.80 -17.08 2.93
CA GLY A 25 49.19 -15.84 3.41
C GLY A 25 47.68 -16.01 3.33
N LEU A 26 47.08 -16.59 4.37
CA LEU A 26 45.64 -16.61 4.57
C LEU A 26 45.18 -15.17 4.89
N ALA A 27 45.05 -14.34 3.87
CA ALA A 27 44.41 -13.03 3.97
C ALA A 27 42.91 -13.27 4.14
N LEU A 28 42.50 -13.56 5.37
CA LEU A 28 41.11 -13.53 5.80
C LEU A 28 40.68 -12.07 5.82
N SER A 29 40.34 -11.52 4.65
CA SER A 29 39.63 -10.26 4.55
C SER A 29 38.22 -10.47 5.10
N ALA A 30 38.11 -10.40 6.43
CA ALA A 30 36.88 -10.24 7.18
C ALA A 30 36.31 -8.83 6.89
N GLY A 31 35.90 -8.61 5.65
CA GLY A 31 34.97 -7.55 5.29
C GLY A 31 33.58 -7.99 5.69
N ALA A 32 33.30 -7.97 7.00
CA ALA A 32 31.93 -7.98 7.48
C ALA A 32 31.30 -6.64 7.07
N ALA A 33 30.84 -6.56 5.83
CA ALA A 33 29.80 -5.61 5.47
C ALA A 33 28.57 -6.01 6.29
N ALA A 34 28.48 -5.47 7.50
CA ALA A 34 27.23 -5.42 8.23
C ALA A 34 26.29 -4.61 7.34
N SER A 35 25.51 -5.31 6.51
CA SER A 35 24.29 -4.76 5.94
C SER A 35 23.48 -4.29 7.14
N LEU A 36 23.51 -2.98 7.40
CA LEU A 36 22.55 -2.30 8.25
C LEU A 36 21.20 -2.54 7.59
N ALA A 37 20.55 -3.63 7.95
CA ALA A 37 19.16 -3.88 7.65
C ALA A 37 18.40 -2.67 8.22
N ASN A 38 18.01 -1.77 7.33
CA ASN A 38 17.16 -0.64 7.68
C ASN A 38 15.86 -1.25 8.21
N PRO A 39 15.43 -1.00 9.45
CA PRO A 39 14.14 -1.50 9.98
C PRO A 39 12.95 -0.74 9.35
N ALA A 40 13.06 -0.36 8.09
CA ALA A 40 12.05 0.32 7.29
C ALA A 40 11.34 -0.62 6.31
N GLN A 41 11.37 -1.94 6.56
CA GLN A 41 10.19 -2.75 6.24
C GLN A 41 9.15 -2.51 7.34
N ALA A 42 8.71 -1.26 7.47
CA ALA A 42 7.52 -0.94 8.21
C ALA A 42 6.41 -1.68 7.47
N ILE A 43 5.92 -2.78 8.05
CA ILE A 43 4.58 -3.24 7.72
C ILE A 43 3.71 -2.05 8.09
N ASP A 44 3.34 -1.24 7.10
CA ASP A 44 2.47 -0.09 7.32
C ASP A 44 1.28 -0.60 8.15
N PRO A 45 1.03 -0.01 9.33
CA PRO A 45 -0.05 -0.48 10.18
C PRO A 45 -1.34 -0.52 9.34
N PRO A 46 -2.25 -1.50 9.56
CA PRO A 46 -3.46 -1.68 8.76
C PRO A 46 -4.23 -0.39 8.45
N GLY A 47 -4.22 0.56 9.40
CA GLY A 47 -4.79 1.90 9.24
C GLY A 47 -4.11 2.78 8.18
N ALA A 48 -2.79 2.76 8.05
CA ALA A 48 -2.04 3.62 7.11
C ALA A 48 -2.34 3.27 5.65
N LYS A 49 -2.29 1.98 5.29
CA LYS A 49 -2.63 1.54 3.92
C LYS A 49 -4.11 1.74 3.61
N ALA A 50 -4.98 1.48 4.59
CA ALA A 50 -6.41 1.72 4.41
C ALA A 50 -6.76 3.21 4.29
N ALA A 51 -6.07 4.08 5.04
CA ALA A 51 -6.18 5.53 4.91
C ALA A 51 -5.76 6.00 3.52
N GLN A 52 -4.65 5.48 2.98
CA GLN A 52 -4.22 5.81 1.62
C GLN A 52 -5.30 5.50 0.59
N VAL A 53 -5.91 4.31 0.66
CA VAL A 53 -7.00 3.92 -0.24
C VAL A 53 -8.22 4.82 -0.06
N TYR A 54 -8.67 5.03 1.19
CA TYR A 54 -9.84 5.86 1.47
C TYR A 54 -9.65 7.30 0.96
N CYS A 55 -8.54 7.92 1.34
CA CYS A 55 -8.21 9.30 0.99
C CYS A 55 -8.08 9.48 -0.53
N PHE A 56 -7.38 8.56 -1.20
CA PHE A 56 -7.21 8.60 -2.65
C PHE A 56 -8.55 8.49 -3.37
N MET A 57 -9.42 7.57 -2.96
CA MET A 57 -10.72 7.40 -3.63
C MET A 57 -11.62 8.62 -3.42
N ARG A 58 -11.67 9.18 -2.20
CA ARG A 58 -12.46 10.38 -1.89
C ARG A 58 -11.96 11.62 -2.64
N SER A 59 -10.64 11.80 -2.76
CA SER A 59 -10.08 12.94 -3.51
C SER A 59 -10.36 12.86 -5.02
N ASN A 60 -10.59 11.66 -5.55
CA ASN A 60 -10.99 11.43 -6.95
C ASN A 60 -12.52 11.44 -7.16
N GLY A 61 -13.30 11.94 -6.18
CA GLY A 61 -14.75 12.14 -6.34
C GLY A 61 -15.60 10.89 -6.05
N ASN A 62 -15.02 9.79 -5.58
CA ASN A 62 -15.82 8.64 -5.14
C ASN A 62 -16.61 8.98 -3.87
N ASN A 63 -17.81 8.44 -3.73
CA ASN A 63 -18.61 8.59 -2.52
C ASN A 63 -18.00 7.84 -1.33
N HIS A 64 -18.53 8.11 -0.14
CA HIS A 64 -18.07 7.49 1.10
C HIS A 64 -18.21 5.96 1.04
N GLU A 65 -19.35 5.43 0.58
CA GLU A 65 -19.67 4.01 0.55
C GLU A 65 -18.63 3.17 -0.17
N VAL A 66 -18.28 3.57 -1.39
CA VAL A 66 -17.34 2.84 -2.26
C VAL A 66 -15.92 2.95 -1.71
N SER A 67 -15.52 4.17 -1.31
CA SER A 67 -14.20 4.43 -0.74
C SER A 67 -13.98 3.66 0.57
N TRP A 68 -15.01 3.62 1.42
CA TRP A 68 -15.01 2.90 2.68
C TRP A 68 -14.94 1.38 2.48
N ALA A 69 -15.72 0.83 1.55
CA ALA A 69 -15.72 -0.61 1.30
C ALA A 69 -14.33 -1.12 0.87
N ALA A 70 -13.65 -0.36 0.00
CA ALA A 70 -12.29 -0.66 -0.44
C ALA A 70 -11.29 -0.59 0.73
N ALA A 71 -11.29 0.52 1.48
CA ALA A 71 -10.39 0.71 2.61
C ALA A 71 -10.61 -0.33 3.72
N TYR A 72 -11.86 -0.63 4.08
CA TYR A 72 -12.18 -1.67 5.07
C TYR A 72 -11.76 -3.06 4.58
N GLY A 73 -11.85 -3.31 3.27
CA GLY A 73 -11.25 -4.48 2.64
C GLY A 73 -9.77 -4.61 2.99
N VAL A 74 -8.99 -3.54 2.82
CA VAL A 74 -7.56 -3.51 3.16
C VAL A 74 -7.33 -3.80 4.64
N VAL A 75 -8.08 -3.16 5.55
CA VAL A 75 -7.95 -3.42 6.99
C VAL A 75 -8.18 -4.91 7.29
N LYS A 76 -9.23 -5.51 6.73
CA LYS A 76 -9.54 -6.94 6.93
C LYS A 76 -8.44 -7.87 6.42
N GLN A 77 -7.82 -7.55 5.29
CA GLN A 77 -6.75 -8.37 4.72
C GLN A 77 -5.45 -8.25 5.52
N THR A 78 -5.16 -7.06 6.04
CA THR A 78 -3.91 -6.78 6.76
C THR A 78 -3.94 -7.18 8.23
N SER A 79 -5.13 -7.41 8.81
CA SER A 79 -5.29 -7.78 10.22
C SER A 79 -5.17 -9.29 10.52
N GLY A 80 -4.96 -10.13 9.50
CA GLY A 80 -4.76 -11.57 9.66
C GLY A 80 -6.03 -12.34 10.06
N VAL A 81 -5.92 -13.25 11.04
CA VAL A 81 -7.01 -14.14 11.45
C VAL A 81 -8.14 -13.37 12.16
N PHE A 82 -7.80 -12.32 12.91
CA PHE A 82 -8.79 -11.49 13.58
C PHE A 82 -9.14 -10.28 12.69
N LYS A 83 -10.33 -10.31 12.09
CA LYS A 83 -10.84 -9.22 11.26
C LYS A 83 -11.49 -8.18 12.17
N PRO A 84 -10.95 -6.96 12.30
CA PRO A 84 -11.52 -5.95 13.17
C PRO A 84 -12.92 -5.57 12.65
N PRO A 85 -13.89 -5.32 13.55
CA PRO A 85 -15.19 -4.86 13.14
C PRO A 85 -15.10 -3.43 12.53
N PRO A 86 -16.11 -2.98 11.77
CA PRO A 86 -16.09 -1.69 11.09
C PRO A 86 -15.77 -0.50 12.01
N GLU A 87 -16.25 -0.55 13.25
CA GLU A 87 -15.99 0.43 14.30
C GLU A 87 -14.49 0.57 14.60
N ARG A 88 -13.80 -0.56 14.71
CA ARG A 88 -12.37 -0.58 15.02
C ARG A 88 -11.54 -0.18 13.80
N ALA A 89 -11.97 -0.56 12.60
CA ALA A 89 -11.34 -0.13 11.35
C ALA A 89 -11.42 1.38 11.13
N ALA A 90 -12.55 2.00 11.51
CA ALA A 90 -12.74 3.45 11.40
C ALA A 90 -11.69 4.21 12.21
N VAL A 91 -11.49 3.77 13.47
CA VAL A 91 -10.48 4.33 14.36
C VAL A 91 -9.09 4.22 13.74
N LEU A 92 -8.70 3.03 13.26
CA LEU A 92 -7.38 2.82 12.63
C LEU A 92 -7.12 3.75 11.43
N ILE A 93 -8.13 3.94 10.57
CA ILE A 93 -8.00 4.84 9.41
C ILE A 93 -7.89 6.29 9.88
N THR A 94 -8.70 6.71 10.85
CA THR A 94 -8.69 8.10 11.33
C THR A 94 -7.43 8.44 12.13
N GLU A 95 -6.92 7.51 12.94
CA GLU A 95 -5.64 7.65 13.63
C GLU A 95 -4.51 7.84 12.63
N ALA A 96 -4.47 7.03 11.55
CA ALA A 96 -3.45 7.16 10.53
C ALA A 96 -3.49 8.51 9.79
N VAL A 97 -4.68 9.01 9.45
CA VAL A 97 -4.82 10.31 8.77
C VAL A 97 -4.41 11.47 9.67
N VAL A 98 -4.77 11.44 10.95
CA VAL A 98 -4.44 12.52 11.89
C VAL A 98 -2.97 12.49 12.27
N TYR A 99 -2.42 11.30 12.54
CA TYR A 99 -1.01 11.15 12.93
C TYR A 99 -0.05 11.48 11.78
N ASN A 100 -0.42 11.17 10.53
CA ASN A 100 0.41 11.40 9.35
C ASN A 100 -0.29 12.32 8.34
N SER A 101 -0.78 13.46 8.81
CA SER A 101 -1.56 14.42 8.00
C SER A 101 -0.80 14.98 6.80
N ALA A 102 0.53 15.08 6.88
CA ALA A 102 1.38 15.49 5.77
C ALA A 102 1.30 14.51 4.58
N SER A 103 1.11 13.21 4.83
CA SER A 103 0.96 12.19 3.78
C SER A 103 -0.47 12.08 3.25
N PHE A 104 -1.44 12.68 3.95
CA PHE A 104 -2.85 12.68 3.58
C PHE A 104 -3.40 14.11 3.50
N PRO A 105 -2.79 14.97 2.66
CA PRO A 105 -3.24 16.35 2.54
C PRO A 105 -4.72 16.33 2.22
N ASP A 106 -5.46 17.21 2.86
CA ASP A 106 -6.89 17.41 2.62
C ASP A 106 -7.82 16.24 2.97
N CYS A 107 -7.31 15.06 3.36
CA CYS A 107 -8.16 13.91 3.64
C CYS A 107 -9.00 14.06 4.92
N ALA A 108 -8.52 14.89 5.87
CA ALA A 108 -9.23 15.18 7.12
C ALA A 108 -10.69 15.62 6.90
N ARG A 109 -10.99 16.30 5.78
CA ARG A 109 -12.34 16.74 5.42
C ARG A 109 -13.33 15.58 5.20
N TYR A 110 -12.83 14.39 4.88
CA TYR A 110 -13.64 13.19 4.60
C TYR A 110 -13.79 12.26 5.81
N LEU A 111 -13.12 12.54 6.93
CA LEU A 111 -13.15 11.67 8.10
C LEU A 111 -14.50 11.69 8.82
N GLY A 112 -15.25 12.79 8.74
CA GLY A 112 -16.60 12.87 9.30
C GLY A 112 -17.53 11.78 8.76
N ASP A 113 -17.48 11.53 7.45
CA ASP A 113 -18.33 10.54 6.77
C ASP A 113 -18.14 9.11 7.30
N ILE A 114 -16.94 8.79 7.80
CA ILE A 114 -16.63 7.47 8.39
C ILE A 114 -17.52 7.18 9.61
N TYR A 115 -17.97 8.22 10.31
CA TYR A 115 -18.79 8.11 11.52
C TYR A 115 -20.25 8.57 11.32
N SER A 116 -20.55 9.32 10.25
CA SER A 116 -21.87 9.91 9.99
C SER A 116 -23.03 8.90 9.87
N ARG A 117 -22.79 7.64 9.51
CA ARG A 117 -23.84 6.60 9.44
C ARG A 117 -24.33 6.08 10.80
N ARG A 118 -23.85 6.64 11.90
CA ARG A 118 -24.37 6.41 13.26
C ARG A 118 -25.50 7.36 13.64
N VAL A 119 -25.53 8.57 13.08
CA VAL A 119 -26.57 9.57 13.40
C VAL A 119 -27.87 9.26 12.66
N ASN A 120 -27.79 8.78 11.42
CA ASN A 120 -28.98 8.53 10.58
C ASN A 120 -29.63 7.14 10.76
N ARG A 121 -29.04 6.23 11.55
CA ARG A 121 -29.77 5.00 11.98
C ARG A 121 -30.66 5.21 13.20
N GLY A 122 -30.49 6.34 13.91
CA GLY A 122 -31.44 6.81 14.94
C GLY A 122 -32.40 7.89 14.42
N ALA A 123 -32.08 8.52 13.28
CA ALA A 123 -32.90 9.56 12.64
C ALA A 123 -33.61 9.08 11.35
N LEU A 124 -33.84 7.78 11.19
CA LEU A 124 -34.75 7.28 10.15
C LEU A 124 -36.20 7.50 10.61
N GLY A 125 -36.58 8.77 10.63
CA GLY A 125 -37.87 9.24 11.12
C GLY A 125 -38.23 10.63 10.64
N THR A 126 -37.69 11.12 9.52
CA THR A 126 -38.36 12.17 8.71
C THR A 126 -37.71 12.27 7.32
N PRO A 127 -38.47 12.21 6.22
CA PRO A 127 -37.98 12.62 4.92
C PRO A 127 -38.14 14.14 4.82
N ASP A 128 -37.05 14.87 4.64
CA ASP A 128 -37.13 16.22 4.10
C ASP A 128 -36.17 16.34 2.93
N GLY A 129 -36.77 16.42 1.74
CA GLY A 129 -36.08 16.73 0.52
C GLY A 129 -36.00 18.23 0.36
N THR A 130 -34.82 18.73 0.01
CA THR A 130 -34.67 19.98 -0.76
C THR A 130 -33.40 19.84 -1.58
N GLY A 131 -33.54 20.13 -2.88
CA GLY A 131 -32.69 19.60 -3.93
C GLY A 131 -31.38 20.33 -4.19
N SER A 132 -30.56 19.68 -5.02
CA SER A 132 -29.68 20.35 -5.98
C SER A 132 -29.74 19.56 -7.29
N PRO A 133 -30.03 20.20 -8.44
CA PRO A 133 -30.11 19.53 -9.72
C PRO A 133 -28.73 19.55 -10.40
N GLY A 134 -28.32 18.40 -10.96
CA GLY A 134 -27.09 18.35 -11.74
C GLY A 134 -26.74 16.96 -12.24
N ALA A 135 -27.24 16.64 -13.43
CA ALA A 135 -26.79 15.58 -14.35
C ALA A 135 -27.21 14.12 -14.06
N ALA A 136 -28.27 13.70 -14.77
CA ALA A 136 -28.40 12.37 -15.38
C ALA A 136 -27.19 12.11 -16.32
N ALA A 137 -26.79 10.90 -16.70
CA ALA A 137 -27.45 9.61 -16.76
C ALA A 137 -26.38 8.50 -16.79
N GLY A 138 -26.73 7.31 -16.32
CA GLY A 138 -25.90 6.12 -16.42
C GLY A 138 -26.50 4.98 -15.62
N ALA A 139 -27.69 4.53 -16.03
CA ALA A 139 -28.37 3.40 -15.41
C ALA A 139 -27.56 2.11 -15.59
N ALA A 140 -27.08 1.55 -14.49
CA ALA A 140 -26.76 0.14 -14.37
C ALA A 140 -27.51 -0.41 -13.15
N THR A 141 -28.38 -1.37 -13.42
CA THR A 141 -29.25 -2.12 -12.52
C THR A 141 -28.50 -2.68 -11.31
N PRO A 142 -29.05 -2.64 -10.07
CA PRO A 142 -28.47 -3.37 -8.95
C PRO A 142 -28.87 -4.84 -9.01
N GLY A 143 -27.95 -5.67 -9.50
CA GLY A 143 -28.04 -7.12 -9.38
C GLY A 143 -27.70 -7.56 -7.95
N ALA A 144 -28.73 -8.05 -7.26
CA ALA A 144 -28.71 -9.08 -6.22
C ALA A 144 -27.72 -8.93 -5.04
N ALA A 145 -28.34 -8.78 -3.87
CA ALA A 145 -27.76 -9.06 -2.56
C ALA A 145 -26.99 -10.39 -2.55
N MET A 146 -25.71 -10.34 -2.15
CA MET A 146 -25.02 -11.54 -1.67
C MET A 146 -25.16 -11.59 -0.14
N PRO A 147 -25.75 -12.66 0.42
CA PRO A 147 -25.68 -12.91 1.85
C PRO A 147 -24.27 -13.40 2.19
N TYR A 148 -23.63 -12.76 3.18
CA TYR A 148 -22.38 -13.28 3.76
C TYR A 148 -22.70 -14.54 4.59
N PRO A 149 -22.00 -15.67 4.37
CA PRO A 149 -22.02 -16.77 5.32
C PRO A 149 -21.20 -16.42 6.58
N ARG A 150 -21.65 -16.99 7.71
CA ARG A 150 -21.01 -16.93 9.03
C ARG A 150 -19.70 -17.69 9.07
#